data_AF-A0A2D4L620-F1
#
_entry.id   AF-A0A2D4L620-F1
#
_cell.length_a   1.000
_cell.length_b   1.000
_cell.length_c   1.000
_cell.angle_alpha   90.00
_cell.angle_beta   90.00
_cell.angle_gamma   90.00
#
_symmetry.space_group_name_H-M   'P 1'
#
loop_
_entity.id
_entity.type
_entity.pdbx_description
1 polymer ?
#
loop_
_entity_poly.entity_id
_entity_poly.type
_entity_poly.pdbx_seq_one_letter_code
_entity_poly.pdbx_strand_id
1 'polypeptide(L)'
;MSTDGGFAGGNSDAQQCLQSFWPRVMDEIRNLTVKDFRVQELPLARIKKIMKLDEDVKMISAEAPVLFAKAAQIFITELTLRAWIHTEDNKRRTLQVKGCLSS
;
A
#
# COMPACT_ATOMS: atom_id res chain seq x y z
N MET A 1 -40.62 -27.99 1.36
CA MET A 1 -40.19 -26.70 0.75
C MET A 1 -38.90 -26.32 1.43
N SER A 2 -37.79 -26.76 0.84
CA SER A 2 -36.44 -26.52 1.39
C SER A 2 -35.97 -25.14 0.96
N THR A 3 -35.59 -24.33 1.94
CA THR A 3 -34.92 -23.05 1.74
C THR A 3 -33.46 -23.33 1.38
N ASP A 4 -33.09 -23.17 0.12
CA ASP A 4 -31.68 -23.12 -0.28
C ASP A 4 -31.49 -22.02 -1.32
N GLY A 5 -30.48 -21.18 -1.07
CA GLY A 5 -30.14 -20.05 -1.91
C GLY A 5 -29.32 -19.00 -1.17
N GLY A 6 -28.34 -19.43 -0.37
CA GLY A 6 -27.34 -18.53 0.17
C GLY A 6 -26.62 -17.82 -0.97
N PHE A 7 -26.68 -16.50 -0.99
CA PHE A 7 -25.92 -15.67 -1.92
C PHE A 7 -24.42 -15.88 -1.68
N ALA A 8 -23.77 -16.67 -2.53
CA ALA A 8 -22.32 -16.69 -2.64
C ALA A 8 -21.88 -15.35 -3.28
N GLY A 9 -21.60 -14.35 -2.44
CA GLY A 9 -20.97 -13.11 -2.87
C GLY A 9 -19.55 -13.40 -3.36
N GLY A 10 -19.36 -13.47 -4.66
CA GLY A 10 -18.04 -13.53 -5.28
C GLY A 10 -17.22 -12.30 -4.85
N ASN A 11 -16.04 -12.54 -4.28
CA ASN A 11 -15.13 -11.49 -3.86
C ASN A 11 -14.73 -10.64 -5.08
N SER A 12 -14.90 -9.31 -5.03
CA SER A 12 -14.48 -8.42 -6.12
C SER A 12 -12.97 -8.55 -6.39
N ASP A 13 -12.53 -8.23 -7.62
CA ASP A 13 -11.12 -8.30 -8.01
C ASP A 13 -10.23 -7.48 -7.06
N ALA A 14 -10.72 -6.32 -6.60
CA ALA A 14 -10.05 -5.49 -5.61
C ALA A 14 -9.87 -6.20 -4.26
N GLN A 15 -10.88 -6.96 -3.83
CA GLN A 15 -10.85 -7.73 -2.59
C GLN A 15 -9.85 -8.89 -2.66
N GLN A 16 -9.70 -9.51 -3.83
CA GLN A 16 -8.68 -10.53 -4.09
C GLN A 16 -7.27 -9.92 -4.12
N CYS A 17 -7.08 -8.76 -4.76
CA CYS A 17 -5.81 -8.02 -4.71
C CYS A 17 -5.46 -7.66 -3.24
N LEU A 18 -6.43 -7.28 -2.39
CA LEU A 18 -6.16 -6.95 -0.99
C LEU A 18 -5.76 -8.18 -0.15
N GLN A 19 -6.41 -9.33 -0.36
CA GLN A 19 -6.08 -10.57 0.34
C GLN A 19 -4.64 -11.04 0.06
N SER A 20 -4.15 -10.84 -1.17
CA SER A 20 -2.79 -11.21 -1.57
C SER A 20 -1.74 -10.11 -1.31
N PHE A 21 -2.16 -8.89 -0.95
CA PHE A 21 -1.26 -7.74 -0.80
C PHE A 21 -0.12 -7.98 0.20
N TRP A 22 -0.45 -8.25 1.47
CA TRP A 22 0.57 -8.43 2.51
C TRP A 22 1.45 -9.67 2.30
N PRO A 23 0.93 -10.84 1.91
CA PRO A 23 1.78 -11.98 1.54
C PRO A 23 2.83 -11.62 0.48
N ARG A 24 2.47 -10.88 -0.57
CA ARG A 24 3.41 -10.42 -1.60
C ARG A 24 4.40 -9.39 -1.06
N VAL A 25 3.92 -8.37 -0.36
CA VAL A 25 4.79 -7.33 0.24
C VAL A 25 5.81 -7.93 1.19
N MET A 26 5.42 -8.90 2.01
CA MET A 26 6.35 -9.58 2.93
C MET A 26 7.39 -10.42 2.17
N ASP A 27 7.01 -11.05 1.06
CA ASP A 27 7.96 -11.75 0.21
C ASP A 27 8.95 -10.80 -0.46
N GLU A 28 8.46 -9.69 -1.01
CA GLU A 28 9.30 -8.61 -1.56
C GLU A 28 10.29 -8.11 -0.51
N ILE A 29 9.83 -7.82 0.72
CA ILE A 29 10.68 -7.34 1.82
C ILE A 29 11.78 -8.35 2.16
N ARG A 30 11.46 -9.66 2.20
CA ARG A 30 12.47 -10.71 2.47
C ARG A 30 13.53 -10.78 1.38
N ASN A 31 13.17 -10.43 0.15
CA ASN A 31 14.06 -10.48 -1.01
C ASN A 31 14.73 -9.12 -1.31
N LEU A 32 14.49 -8.07 -0.51
CA LEU A 32 15.11 -6.75 -0.70
C LEU A 32 16.63 -6.82 -0.55
N THR A 33 17.32 -6.14 -1.45
CA THR A 33 18.78 -5.99 -1.44
C THR A 33 19.17 -4.54 -1.21
N VAL A 34 20.47 -4.30 -0.95
CA VAL A 34 21.03 -2.93 -0.81
C VAL A 34 20.80 -2.08 -2.06
N LYS A 35 20.64 -2.69 -3.24
CA LYS A 35 20.39 -1.95 -4.50
C LYS A 35 19.01 -1.31 -4.53
N ASP A 36 18.01 -1.95 -3.94
CA ASP A 36 16.63 -1.47 -3.88
C ASP A 36 16.51 -0.21 -3.03
N PHE A 37 17.50 0.06 -2.18
CA PHE A 37 17.55 1.29 -1.38
C PHE A 37 18.19 2.48 -2.10
N ARG A 38 18.80 2.28 -3.28
CA ARG A 38 19.47 3.36 -4.03
C ARG A 38 18.50 4.25 -4.80
N VAL A 39 17.37 3.70 -5.22
CA VAL A 39 16.33 4.43 -5.95
C VAL A 39 15.09 4.46 -5.07
N GLN A 40 14.72 5.65 -4.61
CA GLN A 40 13.55 5.84 -3.76
C GLN A 40 12.48 6.58 -4.54
N GLU A 41 11.26 6.04 -4.54
CA GLU A 41 10.07 6.70 -5.11
C GLU A 41 9.78 8.04 -4.43
N LEU A 42 10.16 8.16 -3.15
CA LEU A 42 9.92 9.34 -2.32
C LEU A 42 11.23 10.05 -1.96
N PRO A 43 11.28 11.39 -2.03
CA PRO A 43 12.49 12.14 -1.75
C PRO A 43 12.84 12.12 -0.26
N LEU A 44 14.00 11.54 0.09
CA LEU A 44 14.48 11.39 1.47
C LEU A 44 14.55 12.72 2.25
N ALA A 45 14.90 13.81 1.58
CA ALA A 45 14.96 15.13 2.20
C ALA A 45 13.58 15.62 2.69
N ARG A 46 12.51 15.28 1.95
CA ARG A 46 11.14 15.62 2.35
C ARG A 46 10.68 14.78 3.54
N ILE A 47 10.98 13.49 3.51
CA ILE A 47 10.72 12.57 4.63
C ILE A 47 11.42 13.08 5.89
N LYS A 48 12.73 13.39 5.80
CA LYS A 48 13.50 13.96 6.92
C LYS A 48 12.90 15.26 7.43
N LYS A 49 12.43 16.15 6.54
CA LYS A 49 11.77 17.41 6.93
C LYS A 49 10.47 17.16 7.70
N ILE A 50 9.66 16.17 7.28
CA ILE A 50 8.42 15.80 7.98
C ILE A 50 8.74 15.21 9.36
N MET A 51 9.72 14.30 9.45
CA MET A 51 10.16 13.74 10.74
C MET A 51 10.67 14.81 11.73
N LYS A 52 11.20 15.92 11.21
CA LYS A 52 11.69 17.07 11.99
C LYS A 52 10.62 18.09 12.37
N LEU A 53 9.36 17.87 11.97
CA LEU A 53 8.25 18.68 12.48
C LEU A 53 7.98 18.41 13.96
N ASP A 54 8.41 17.24 14.46
CA ASP A 54 8.42 16.92 15.87
C ASP A 54 9.66 17.53 16.54
N GLU A 55 9.44 18.44 17.50
CA GLU A 55 10.48 19.19 18.20
C GLU A 55 11.37 18.29 19.09
N ASP A 56 10.87 17.14 19.52
CA ASP A 56 11.62 16.19 20.34
C ASP A 56 12.63 15.37 19.51
N VAL A 57 12.50 15.38 18.18
CA VAL A 57 13.38 14.63 17.27
C VAL A 57 14.66 15.42 16.99
N LYS A 58 15.70 15.18 17.81
CA LYS A 58 17.00 15.86 17.67
C LYS A 58 17.88 15.30 16.54
N MET A 59 17.99 13.99 16.41
CA MET A 59 18.83 13.35 15.40
C MET A 59 18.03 12.26 14.70
N ILE A 60 18.30 12.08 13.41
CA ILE A 60 17.67 11.06 12.57
C ILE A 60 18.78 10.27 11.91
N SER A 61 18.82 8.95 12.14
CA SER A 61 19.75 8.04 11.47
C SER A 61 19.55 8.10 9.95
N ALA A 62 20.62 7.92 9.18
CA ALA A 62 20.56 7.89 7.72
C ALA A 62 19.64 6.78 7.19
N GLU A 63 19.49 5.69 7.94
CA GLU A 63 18.65 4.54 7.57
C GLU A 63 17.15 4.83 7.74
N ALA A 64 16.78 5.70 8.68
CA ALA A 64 15.37 5.91 9.01
C ALA A 64 14.56 6.52 7.84
N PRO A 65 15.01 7.59 7.15
CA PRO A 65 14.32 8.11 5.97
C PRO A 65 14.17 7.08 4.84
N VAL A 66 15.15 6.19 4.70
CA VAL A 66 15.14 5.12 3.69
C VAL A 66 14.07 4.09 4.01
N LEU A 67 13.98 3.66 5.27
CA LEU A 67 12.91 2.76 5.73
C LEU A 67 11.52 3.41 5.58
N PHE A 68 11.40 4.69 5.96
CA PHE A 68 10.14 5.43 5.80
C PHE A 68 9.72 5.58 4.35
N ALA A 69 10.65 5.72 3.40
CA ALA A 69 10.31 5.78 1.98
C ALA A 69 9.61 4.49 1.51
N LYS A 70 10.17 3.32 1.83
CA LYS A 70 9.55 2.02 1.50
C LYS A 70 8.24 1.81 2.26
N ALA A 71 8.21 2.13 3.56
CA ALA A 71 7.00 1.99 4.37
C ALA A 71 5.86 2.87 3.86
N ALA A 72 6.15 4.12 3.48
CA ALA A 72 5.17 5.03 2.92
C ALA A 72 4.64 4.55 1.56
N GLN A 73 5.50 3.97 0.71
CA GLN A 73 5.06 3.35 -0.55
C GLN A 73 4.07 2.20 -0.32
N ILE A 74 4.38 1.29 0.62
CA ILE A 74 3.49 0.18 1.00
C ILE A 74 2.17 0.74 1.55
N PHE A 75 2.26 1.70 2.47
CA PHE A 75 1.09 2.32 3.10
C PHE A 75 0.16 3.00 2.09
N ILE A 76 0.70 3.81 1.18
CA ILE A 76 -0.09 4.48 0.13
C ILE A 76 -0.78 3.45 -0.76
N THR A 77 -0.08 2.37 -1.12
CA THR A 77 -0.64 1.31 -1.97
C THR A 77 -1.78 0.58 -1.28
N GLU A 78 -1.60 0.16 -0.03
CA GLU A 78 -2.65 -0.51 0.74
C GLU A 78 -3.86 0.40 0.96
N LEU A 79 -3.62 1.66 1.37
CA LEU A 79 -4.67 2.63 1.61
C LEU A 79 -5.50 2.88 0.34
N THR A 80 -4.82 3.00 -0.80
CA THR A 80 -5.47 3.18 -2.10
C THR A 80 -6.30 1.95 -2.48
N LEU A 81 -5.80 0.74 -2.23
CA LEU A 81 -6.52 -0.50 -2.52
C LEU A 81 -7.77 -0.67 -1.66
N ARG A 82 -7.68 -0.34 -0.36
CA ARG A 82 -8.84 -0.34 0.55
C ARG A 82 -9.88 0.71 0.17
N ALA A 83 -9.42 1.91 -0.20
CA ALA A 83 -10.31 2.96 -0.70
C ALA A 83 -11.00 2.53 -2.01
N TRP A 84 -10.29 1.82 -2.88
CA TRP A 84 -10.81 1.33 -4.16
C TRP A 84 -11.99 0.37 -3.98
N ILE A 85 -11.88 -0.61 -3.09
CA ILE A 85 -12.98 -1.55 -2.76
C ILE A 85 -14.27 -0.79 -2.43
N HIS A 86 -14.19 0.20 -1.54
CA HIS A 86 -15.36 0.99 -1.16
C HIS A 86 -15.87 1.89 -2.29
N THR A 87 -15.02 2.25 -3.26
CA THR A 87 -15.42 3.09 -4.40
C THR A 87 -16.16 2.28 -5.46
N GLU A 88 -15.72 1.04 -5.72
CA GLU A 88 -16.38 0.09 -6.62
C GLU A 88 -17.79 -0.27 -6.12
N ASP A 89 -17.96 -0.51 -4.82
CA ASP A 89 -19.26 -0.79 -4.19
C ASP A 89 -20.29 0.34 -4.40
N ASN A 90 -19.81 1.57 -4.52
CA ASN A 90 -20.64 2.77 -4.69
C ASN A 90 -20.92 3.15 -6.16
N LYS A 91 -20.49 2.35 -7.15
CA LYS A 91 -20.61 2.63 -8.61
C LYS A 91 -20.03 4.00 -9.03
N ARG A 92 -19.17 4.62 -8.21
CA ARG A 92 -18.59 5.94 -8.49
C ARG A 92 -17.39 5.77 -9.42
N ARG A 93 -17.47 6.34 -10.62
CA ARG A 93 -16.52 6.15 -11.72
C ARG A 93 -15.22 6.97 -11.66
N THR A 94 -14.96 7.75 -10.61
CA THR A 94 -13.80 8.67 -10.58
C THR A 94 -12.81 8.34 -9.45
N LEU A 95 -12.25 7.14 -9.52
CA LEU A 95 -10.86 6.83 -9.20
C LEU A 95 -10.44 5.92 -10.37
N GLN A 96 -9.49 6.30 -11.23
CA GLN A 96 -9.04 5.42 -12.32
C GLN A 96 -7.77 4.71 -11.89
N VAL A 97 -7.91 3.65 -11.09
CA VAL A 97 -6.84 2.66 -10.88
C VAL A 97 -7.13 1.52 -11.85
N LYS A 98 -6.58 1.59 -13.05
CA LYS A 98 -6.80 0.55 -14.06
C LYS A 98 -6.10 -0.76 -13.62
N GLY A 99 -6.84 -1.59 -12.89
CA GLY A 99 -6.77 -3.06 -12.98
C GLY A 99 -5.90 -3.83 -11.99
N CYS A 100 -5.53 -3.29 -10.81
CA CYS A 100 -4.34 -3.70 -10.03
C CYS A 100 -3.09 -3.08 -10.72
N LEU A 101 -2.12 -2.51 -9.99
CA LEU A 101 -0.90 -1.91 -10.59
C LEU A 101 -0.28 -2.90 -11.59
N SER A 102 -0.37 -2.61 -12.89
CA SER A 102 -0.14 -3.51 -14.03
C SER A 102 1.10 -4.42 -13.87
N SER A 103 0.88 -5.72 -13.63
CA SER A 103 1.88 -6.81 -13.64
C SER A 103 2.88 -6.88 -12.48
#